data_AF-A0A966D8R9-F1
#
_entry.id   AF-A0A966D8R9-F1
#
_cell.length_a   1.000
_cell.length_b   1.000
_cell.length_c   1.000
_cell.angle_alpha   90.00
_cell.angle_beta   90.00
_cell.angle_gamma   90.00
#
_symmetry.space_group_name_H-M   'P 1'
#
loop_
_entity.id
_entity.type
_entity.pdbx_description
1 polymer ?
#
loop_
_entity_poly.entity_id
_entity_poly.type
_entity_poly.pdbx_seq_one_letter_code
_entity_poly.pdbx_strand_id
1 'polypeptide(L)'
;MQTTKRWVLIVVLVVGMGARLTATHINQVQEAFDTAKSFSYEQVYNNKAFTDLSSAIVYEASLSIELFDGTLAMEEKALFVPHGQALASFRNASEFLSSQLFLSTLDAEFTLLTDEDARRFLSFLYLIDGEYFHDGCYHTEHTWYFIRDEFFGDIEMWVVTTDEKGHIQSIGYAYEEDAELPDQLLGAFTQEEYDDHEQEAMPSESDLKNMHRILEESLRYDLCVQGFDDSILSQLWEGTWYSLDVASEIQDEDGYSYTSTSVFYAYVLDQEVSLFGSLWGALEHPCITDSMHASFCLDSEQQAILFEQAIGVLERNANPMQDRFQRGSEWYFIKDEWFGDGEGFIVTVDDANRMVAIRYEYSIPLGADEIPDTQVFAEEVFDSSLVDWTLALLEPESTDFPLIEGQGVSVAIEFDAYAATQAGAWMLTLLNGEMFGMNYSSEGLDSPYYDWIEPDVLPVGTHTISYLLMKPGMDVEDPFGRIDLEVEIIAFDAPEGIWDLRMLEPLTQEVHIKKGSSGTIRVAFDDSATKKYGVNLAIRYRDEIVGGQNSMHLESPFETVVPASILNEGEHRVDILLVRPGSSVLPPLAECSVTFHVQ
;
A
#
# COMPACT_ATOMS: atom_id res chain seq x y z
N MET A 1 -50.21 14.65 -45.66
CA MET A 1 -48.79 14.25 -45.76
C MET A 1 -47.84 15.40 -45.37
N GLN A 2 -48.16 16.17 -44.31
CA GLN A 2 -47.39 17.36 -43.88
C GLN A 2 -47.08 17.36 -42.37
N THR A 3 -47.62 16.41 -41.61
CA THR A 3 -47.41 16.30 -40.16
C THR A 3 -46.17 15.51 -39.79
N THR A 4 -45.78 14.50 -40.58
CA THR A 4 -44.63 13.62 -40.29
C THR A 4 -43.26 14.31 -40.43
N LYS A 5 -43.14 15.36 -41.25
CA LYS A 5 -41.86 16.10 -41.44
C LYS A 5 -41.56 17.11 -40.32
N ARG A 6 -42.56 17.57 -39.56
CA ARG A 6 -42.33 18.50 -38.43
C ARG A 6 -41.80 17.77 -37.19
N TRP A 7 -42.22 16.53 -36.96
CA TRP A 7 -41.72 15.72 -35.84
C TRP A 7 -40.26 15.29 -36.04
N VAL A 8 -39.86 14.91 -37.26
CA VAL A 8 -38.46 14.54 -37.55
C VAL A 8 -37.51 15.74 -37.44
N LEU A 9 -37.94 16.95 -37.80
CA LEU A 9 -37.10 18.15 -37.68
C LEU A 9 -36.93 18.61 -36.23
N ILE A 10 -37.95 18.44 -35.39
CA ILE A 10 -37.89 18.77 -33.95
C ILE A 10 -37.03 17.74 -33.21
N VAL A 11 -37.15 16.44 -33.53
CA VAL A 11 -36.32 15.39 -32.91
C VAL A 11 -34.84 15.57 -33.27
N VAL A 12 -34.51 15.92 -34.53
CA VAL A 12 -33.11 16.18 -34.92
C VAL A 12 -32.54 17.46 -34.29
N LEU A 13 -33.35 18.50 -34.08
CA LEU A 13 -32.93 19.71 -33.37
C LEU A 13 -32.74 19.49 -31.87
N VAL A 14 -33.60 18.70 -31.23
CA VAL A 14 -33.51 18.36 -29.80
C VAL A 14 -32.31 17.46 -29.52
N VAL A 15 -32.08 16.42 -30.34
CA VAL A 15 -30.90 15.55 -30.24
C VAL A 15 -29.61 16.32 -30.56
N GLY A 16 -29.64 17.22 -31.54
CA GLY A 16 -28.49 18.07 -31.90
C GLY A 16 -28.16 19.18 -30.89
N MET A 17 -29.14 19.65 -30.09
CA MET A 17 -28.90 20.59 -28.99
C MET A 17 -28.40 19.86 -27.74
N GLY A 18 -28.97 18.70 -27.39
CA GLY A 18 -28.51 17.89 -26.26
C GLY A 18 -27.06 17.42 -26.39
N ALA A 19 -26.64 16.99 -27.59
CA ALA A 19 -25.25 16.60 -27.87
C ALA A 19 -24.25 17.79 -27.86
N ARG A 20 -24.73 19.03 -28.05
CA ARG A 20 -23.88 20.24 -27.99
C ARG A 20 -23.73 20.77 -26.57
N LEU A 21 -24.78 20.67 -25.76
CA LEU A 21 -24.76 21.07 -24.35
C LEU A 21 -23.83 20.15 -23.53
N THR A 22 -23.95 18.83 -23.71
CA THR A 22 -23.06 17.83 -23.08
C THR A 22 -21.59 18.01 -23.43
N ALA A 23 -21.26 18.25 -24.70
CA ALA A 23 -19.88 18.54 -25.12
C ALA A 23 -19.35 19.89 -24.57
N THR A 24 -20.24 20.85 -24.29
CA THR A 24 -19.85 22.13 -23.68
C THR A 24 -19.52 21.96 -22.21
N HIS A 25 -20.34 21.21 -21.46
CA HIS A 25 -20.10 20.93 -20.04
C HIS A 25 -18.86 20.06 -19.81
N ILE A 26 -18.61 19.05 -20.65
CA ILE A 26 -17.39 18.23 -20.54
C ILE A 26 -16.14 19.12 -20.63
N ASN A 27 -16.07 20.02 -21.60
CA ASN A 27 -14.95 20.95 -21.73
C ASN A 27 -14.85 21.91 -20.53
N GLN A 28 -15.99 22.37 -20.00
CA GLN A 28 -16.03 23.23 -18.81
C GLN A 28 -15.50 22.49 -17.56
N VAL A 29 -15.87 21.22 -17.39
CA VAL A 29 -15.38 20.38 -16.27
C VAL A 29 -13.87 20.15 -16.40
N GLN A 30 -13.37 19.88 -17.60
CA GLN A 30 -11.93 19.77 -17.85
C GLN A 30 -11.18 21.09 -17.54
N GLU A 31 -11.71 22.22 -18.00
CA GLU A 31 -11.12 23.54 -17.72
C GLU A 31 -11.17 23.89 -16.23
N ALA A 32 -12.24 23.52 -15.53
CA ALA A 32 -12.37 23.72 -14.08
C ALA A 32 -11.34 22.89 -13.31
N PHE A 33 -11.13 21.62 -13.69
CA PHE A 33 -10.12 20.75 -13.08
C PHE A 33 -8.71 21.33 -13.28
N ASP A 34 -8.39 21.81 -14.48
CA ASP A 34 -7.11 22.46 -14.76
C ASP A 34 -6.93 23.78 -14.00
N THR A 35 -8.01 24.54 -13.80
CA THR A 35 -7.99 25.84 -13.10
C THR A 35 -7.95 25.69 -11.58
N ALA A 36 -8.35 24.53 -11.06
CA ALA A 36 -8.28 24.21 -9.63
C ALA A 36 -6.83 24.00 -9.13
N LYS A 37 -5.84 24.03 -10.03
CA LYS A 37 -4.41 23.99 -9.67
C LYS A 37 -4.04 25.18 -8.78
N SER A 38 -3.49 24.87 -7.62
CA SER A 38 -2.99 25.84 -6.66
C SER A 38 -1.49 25.65 -6.49
N PHE A 39 -0.74 26.77 -6.57
CA PHE A 39 0.69 26.77 -6.36
C PHE A 39 0.99 27.31 -4.97
N SER A 40 1.78 26.55 -4.21
CA SER A 40 2.22 26.93 -2.88
C SER A 40 3.73 26.72 -2.75
N TYR A 41 4.36 27.43 -1.81
CA TYR A 41 5.77 27.26 -1.50
C TYR A 41 6.06 27.71 -0.08
N GLU A 42 7.10 27.13 0.51
CA GLU A 42 7.67 27.54 1.79
C GLU A 42 9.19 27.38 1.79
N GLN A 43 9.88 28.14 2.63
CA GLN A 43 11.30 27.90 2.86
C GLN A 43 11.44 26.79 3.88
N VAL A 44 12.09 25.69 3.49
CA VAL A 44 12.38 24.57 4.37
C VAL A 44 13.82 24.62 4.87
N TYR A 45 14.09 23.90 5.95
CA TYR A 45 15.41 23.77 6.57
C TYR A 45 16.05 25.12 6.96
N ASN A 46 15.24 26.05 7.48
CA ASN A 46 15.69 27.39 7.89
C ASN A 46 16.10 27.48 9.37
N ASN A 47 16.43 26.35 10.00
CA ASN A 47 16.75 26.30 11.42
C ASN A 47 18.25 26.15 11.64
N LYS A 48 18.64 26.36 12.91
CA LYS A 48 20.06 26.42 13.28
C LYS A 48 20.86 25.16 12.91
N ALA A 49 20.29 23.96 13.04
CA ALA A 49 21.00 22.73 12.69
C ALA A 49 21.34 22.65 11.20
N PHE A 50 20.46 23.15 10.33
CA PHE A 50 20.76 23.24 8.90
C PHE A 50 21.74 24.38 8.60
N THR A 51 21.51 25.57 9.15
CA THR A 51 22.33 26.76 8.83
C THR A 51 23.75 26.69 9.38
N ASP A 52 23.97 25.93 10.46
CA ASP A 52 25.32 25.64 10.97
C ASP A 52 26.09 24.67 10.07
N LEU A 53 25.39 23.88 9.25
CA LEU A 53 25.97 22.91 8.33
C LEU A 53 26.12 23.46 6.91
N SER A 54 25.15 24.23 6.44
CA SER A 54 25.00 24.62 5.04
C SER A 54 24.52 26.06 4.88
N SER A 55 25.04 26.72 3.86
CA SER A 55 24.62 28.06 3.43
C SER A 55 23.49 28.04 2.38
N ALA A 56 22.96 26.87 2.04
CA ALA A 56 21.89 26.74 1.07
C ALA A 56 20.59 27.41 1.56
N ILE A 57 19.83 27.98 0.62
CA ILE A 57 18.45 28.37 0.84
C ILE A 57 17.60 27.37 0.05
N VAL A 58 16.72 26.66 0.74
CA VAL A 58 15.91 25.59 0.14
C VAL A 58 14.45 25.96 0.26
N TYR A 59 13.73 25.85 -0.86
CA TYR A 59 12.29 26.02 -0.91
C TYR A 59 11.64 24.68 -1.23
N GLU A 60 10.63 24.28 -0.49
CA GLU A 60 9.69 23.27 -0.97
C GLU A 60 8.56 24.01 -1.69
N ALA A 61 8.23 23.57 -2.91
CA ALA A 61 7.08 24.11 -3.61
C ALA A 61 6.21 22.97 -4.14
N SER A 62 4.90 23.19 -4.09
CA SER A 62 3.90 22.25 -4.55
C SER A 62 2.95 22.87 -5.58
N LEU A 63 2.51 22.04 -6.52
CA LEU A 63 1.39 22.32 -7.41
C LEU A 63 0.34 21.24 -7.16
N SER A 64 -0.75 21.63 -6.53
CA SER A 64 -1.80 20.71 -6.07
C SER A 64 -3.15 21.02 -6.70
N ILE A 65 -4.03 20.03 -6.77
CA ILE A 65 -5.44 20.19 -7.11
C ILE A 65 -6.24 19.79 -5.89
N GLU A 66 -6.69 20.78 -5.11
CA GLU A 66 -7.57 20.57 -3.97
C GLU A 66 -9.03 20.77 -4.39
N LEU A 67 -9.88 19.83 -4.04
CA LEU A 67 -11.30 19.81 -4.41
C LEU A 67 -12.16 20.47 -3.32
N PHE A 68 -13.45 20.72 -3.60
CA PHE A 68 -14.33 21.47 -2.69
C PHE A 68 -14.55 20.80 -1.33
N ASP A 69 -14.43 19.47 -1.28
CA ASP A 69 -14.52 18.68 -0.04
C ASP A 69 -13.19 18.59 0.72
N GLY A 70 -12.15 19.33 0.30
CA GLY A 70 -10.81 19.30 0.89
C GLY A 70 -9.96 18.12 0.42
N THR A 71 -10.46 17.29 -0.49
CA THR A 71 -9.68 16.17 -1.03
C THR A 71 -8.56 16.68 -1.92
N LEU A 72 -7.34 16.21 -1.67
CA LEU A 72 -6.19 16.42 -2.54
C LEU A 72 -6.24 15.44 -3.71
N ALA A 73 -6.70 15.90 -4.87
CA ALA A 73 -6.85 15.05 -6.06
C ALA A 73 -5.50 14.67 -6.67
N MET A 74 -4.58 15.64 -6.71
CA MET A 74 -3.22 15.47 -7.22
C MET A 74 -2.29 16.44 -6.52
N GLU A 75 -1.03 16.05 -6.39
CA GLU A 75 0.02 16.93 -5.92
C GLU A 75 1.35 16.56 -6.58
N GLU A 76 2.06 17.58 -7.03
CA GLU A 76 3.45 17.49 -7.46
C GLU A 76 4.27 18.38 -6.54
N LYS A 77 5.34 17.83 -5.96
CA LYS A 77 6.22 18.50 -5.00
C LYS A 77 7.67 18.37 -5.41
N ALA A 78 8.46 19.40 -5.13
CA ALA A 78 9.91 19.37 -5.32
C ALA A 78 10.62 20.39 -4.41
N LEU A 79 11.89 20.11 -4.13
CA LEU A 79 12.80 21.03 -3.47
C LEU A 79 13.53 21.89 -4.52
N PHE A 80 13.67 23.18 -4.24
CA PHE A 80 14.26 24.16 -5.13
C PHE A 80 15.35 24.97 -4.43
N VAL A 81 16.51 25.09 -5.09
CA VAL A 81 17.68 25.78 -4.53
C VAL A 81 18.18 26.84 -5.51
N PRO A 82 18.11 28.13 -5.14
CA PRO A 82 18.72 29.18 -5.95
C PRO A 82 20.23 29.05 -5.99
N HIS A 83 20.80 29.00 -7.20
CA HIS A 83 22.25 28.96 -7.41
C HIS A 83 22.69 30.00 -8.44
N GLY A 84 23.12 31.16 -7.93
CA GLY A 84 23.52 32.29 -8.77
C GLY A 84 22.34 32.89 -9.53
N GLN A 85 22.25 32.62 -10.84
CA GLN A 85 21.11 33.04 -11.70
C GLN A 85 20.22 31.87 -12.14
N ALA A 86 20.51 30.66 -11.67
CA ALA A 86 19.76 29.45 -11.99
C ALA A 86 18.99 28.95 -10.76
N LEU A 87 17.98 28.14 -11.02
CA LEU A 87 17.21 27.42 -10.00
C LEU A 87 17.41 25.91 -10.25
N ALA A 88 17.95 25.20 -9.27
CA ALA A 88 18.01 23.75 -9.29
C ALA A 88 16.75 23.17 -8.65
N SER A 89 16.29 22.02 -9.13
CA SER A 89 15.14 21.29 -8.61
C SER A 89 15.52 19.85 -8.28
N PHE A 90 14.99 19.33 -7.19
CA PHE A 90 15.22 17.98 -6.69
C PHE A 90 13.88 17.38 -6.27
N ARG A 91 13.64 16.10 -6.55
CA ARG A 91 12.36 15.44 -6.24
C ARG A 91 12.14 15.27 -4.75
N ASN A 92 13.21 14.96 -4.02
CA ASN A 92 13.17 14.70 -2.59
C ASN A 92 14.49 15.13 -1.94
N ALA A 93 14.55 15.01 -0.61
CA ALA A 93 15.73 15.39 0.15
C ALA A 93 16.96 14.53 -0.19
N SER A 94 16.80 13.24 -0.46
CA SER A 94 17.90 12.36 -0.85
C SER A 94 18.60 12.82 -2.13
N GLU A 95 17.84 13.18 -3.17
CA GLU A 95 18.39 13.74 -4.41
C GLU A 95 19.10 15.08 -4.15
N PHE A 96 18.54 15.92 -3.29
CA PHE A 96 19.16 17.19 -2.92
C PHE A 96 20.48 16.99 -2.15
N LEU A 97 20.50 16.19 -1.09
CA LEU A 97 21.66 16.00 -0.21
C LEU A 97 22.82 15.28 -0.92
N SER A 98 22.51 14.36 -1.83
CA SER A 98 23.51 13.68 -2.65
C SER A 98 24.07 14.55 -3.79
N SER A 99 23.46 15.71 -4.05
CA SER A 99 23.86 16.58 -5.15
C SER A 99 25.18 17.31 -4.89
N GLN A 100 25.95 17.52 -5.96
CA GLN A 100 27.14 18.37 -5.92
C GLN A 100 26.81 19.83 -5.55
N LEU A 101 25.57 20.25 -5.77
CA LEU A 101 25.12 21.58 -5.36
C LEU A 101 25.11 21.70 -3.83
N PHE A 102 24.47 20.75 -3.13
CA PHE A 102 24.45 20.74 -1.67
C PHE A 102 25.85 20.60 -1.07
N LEU A 103 26.67 19.68 -1.59
CA LEU A 103 28.04 19.50 -1.11
C LEU A 103 28.88 20.78 -1.22
N SER A 104 28.59 21.63 -2.23
CA SER A 104 29.26 22.93 -2.40
C SER A 104 28.78 24.04 -1.45
N THR A 105 27.64 23.85 -0.78
CA THR A 105 27.08 24.83 0.17
C THR A 105 27.44 24.53 1.63
N LEU A 106 28.01 23.37 1.91
CA LEU A 106 28.48 22.98 3.25
C LEU A 106 29.50 24.00 3.79
N ASP A 107 29.40 24.31 5.09
CA ASP A 107 30.36 25.18 5.77
C ASP A 107 31.74 24.51 5.75
N ALA A 108 32.75 25.26 5.30
CA ALA A 108 34.12 24.78 5.21
C ALA A 108 34.75 24.44 6.58
N GLU A 109 34.17 24.94 7.67
CA GLU A 109 34.60 24.64 9.05
C GLU A 109 33.82 23.46 9.66
N PHE A 110 32.75 22.98 9.03
CA PHE A 110 32.02 21.81 9.51
C PHE A 110 32.83 20.54 9.22
N THR A 111 33.00 19.69 10.25
CA THR A 111 33.70 18.42 10.15
C THR A 111 32.91 17.31 10.82
N LEU A 112 32.88 16.13 10.22
CA LEU A 112 32.29 14.92 10.79
C LEU A 112 33.42 13.93 11.18
N LEU A 113 34.02 14.15 12.35
CA LEU A 113 35.17 13.38 12.86
C LEU A 113 34.90 12.65 14.17
N THR A 114 34.04 13.21 15.01
CA THR A 114 33.82 12.75 16.38
C THR A 114 32.37 12.35 16.60
N ASP A 115 32.11 11.55 17.63
CA ASP A 115 30.75 11.18 18.04
C ASP A 115 29.86 12.42 18.29
N GLU A 116 30.46 13.53 18.74
CA GLU A 116 29.75 14.80 18.94
C GLU A 116 29.37 15.48 17.62
N ASP A 117 30.22 15.36 16.59
CA ASP A 117 29.89 15.85 15.25
C ASP A 117 28.78 15.00 14.63
N ALA A 118 28.83 13.67 14.83
CA ALA A 118 27.80 12.74 14.38
C ALA A 118 26.44 13.02 15.05
N ARG A 119 26.43 13.41 16.33
CA ARG A 119 25.20 13.87 17.01
C ARG A 119 24.58 15.09 16.37
N ARG A 120 25.39 16.09 16.02
CA ARG A 120 24.91 17.30 15.34
C ARG A 120 24.38 16.96 13.95
N PHE A 121 25.07 16.08 13.24
CA PHE A 121 24.63 15.62 11.93
C PHE A 121 23.31 14.82 12.01
N LEU A 122 23.12 14.00 13.05
CA LEU A 122 21.85 13.32 13.31
C LEU A 122 20.70 14.30 13.54
N SER A 123 20.93 15.39 14.29
CA SER A 123 19.90 16.41 14.47
C SER A 123 19.60 17.17 13.17
N PHE A 124 20.61 17.38 12.31
CA PHE A 124 20.38 17.86 10.95
C PHE A 124 19.48 16.90 10.16
N LEU A 125 19.81 15.61 10.12
CA LEU A 125 19.05 14.65 9.34
C LEU A 125 17.62 14.46 9.86
N TYR A 126 17.39 14.53 11.18
CA TYR A 126 16.03 14.52 11.74
C TYR A 126 15.14 15.64 11.17
N LEU A 127 15.73 16.78 10.83
CA LEU A 127 14.97 17.88 10.19
C LEU A 127 14.66 17.61 8.73
N ILE A 128 15.42 16.71 8.12
CA ILE A 128 15.25 16.31 6.73
C ILE A 128 14.14 15.27 6.59
N ASP A 129 14.16 14.24 7.44
CA ASP A 129 13.28 13.07 7.33
C ASP A 129 12.17 13.02 8.39
N GLY A 130 12.28 13.78 9.48
CA GLY A 130 11.29 13.78 10.57
C GLY A 130 11.30 12.49 11.40
N GLU A 131 12.30 11.62 11.21
CA GLU A 131 12.34 10.32 11.86
C GLU A 131 12.89 10.41 13.28
N TYR A 132 11.95 10.33 14.23
CA TYR A 132 12.25 10.37 15.66
C TYR A 132 12.94 9.10 16.16
N PHE A 133 12.65 7.98 15.50
CA PHE A 133 13.20 6.67 15.81
C PHE A 133 14.35 6.43 14.84
N HIS A 134 15.54 6.23 15.41
CA HIS A 134 16.73 5.89 14.65
C HIS A 134 17.58 4.95 15.51
N ASP A 135 18.11 3.88 14.93
CA ASP A 135 18.84 2.86 15.71
C ASP A 135 20.23 3.33 16.13
N GLY A 136 20.73 4.39 15.50
CA GLY A 136 21.96 5.09 15.90
C GLY A 136 22.88 5.35 14.73
N CYS A 137 24.17 5.46 15.01
CA CYS A 137 25.18 5.57 13.95
C CYS A 137 26.45 4.79 14.30
N TYR A 138 27.23 4.47 13.27
CA TYR A 138 28.58 3.97 13.44
C TYR A 138 29.47 4.50 12.31
N HIS A 139 30.77 4.29 12.43
CA HIS A 139 31.69 4.69 11.38
C HIS A 139 32.78 3.65 11.15
N THR A 140 33.22 3.53 9.90
CA THR A 140 34.38 2.75 9.50
C THR A 140 35.33 3.67 8.74
N GLU A 141 36.52 3.89 9.30
CA GLU A 141 37.51 4.84 8.76
C GLU A 141 36.93 6.25 8.52
N HIS A 142 36.67 6.59 7.26
CA HIS A 142 36.17 7.89 6.80
C HIS A 142 34.71 7.84 6.31
N THR A 143 34.00 6.76 6.60
CA THR A 143 32.58 6.58 6.23
C THR A 143 31.73 6.47 7.50
N TRP A 144 30.69 7.28 7.57
CA TRP A 144 29.68 7.28 8.61
C TRP A 144 28.38 6.68 8.09
N TYR A 145 27.74 5.88 8.92
CA TYR A 145 26.48 5.20 8.66
C TYR A 145 25.49 5.65 9.72
N PHE A 146 24.39 6.29 9.31
CA PHE A 146 23.32 6.76 10.18
C PHE A 146 22.08 5.92 9.91
N ILE A 147 21.77 5.00 10.83
CA ILE A 147 20.71 4.01 10.67
C ILE A 147 19.38 4.65 11.03
N ARG A 148 18.43 4.53 10.10
CA ARG A 148 17.07 5.09 10.16
C ARG A 148 16.11 4.07 10.74
N ASP A 149 16.00 2.94 10.06
CA ASP A 149 15.15 1.83 10.46
C ASP A 149 15.83 0.50 10.16
N GLU A 150 15.44 -0.52 10.90
CA GLU A 150 15.78 -1.92 10.67
C GLU A 150 14.48 -2.72 10.66
N PHE A 151 14.05 -3.14 9.47
CA PHE A 151 12.82 -3.89 9.30
C PHE A 151 13.09 -5.20 8.59
N PHE A 152 12.89 -6.34 9.28
CA PHE A 152 13.10 -7.69 8.73
C PHE A 152 14.50 -7.94 8.12
N GLY A 153 15.55 -7.26 8.60
CA GLY A 153 16.92 -7.41 8.11
C GLY A 153 17.30 -6.43 6.99
N ASP A 154 16.35 -5.65 6.51
CA ASP A 154 16.61 -4.51 5.63
C ASP A 154 17.00 -3.30 6.48
N ILE A 155 18.14 -2.71 6.15
CA ILE A 155 18.66 -1.55 6.87
C ILE A 155 18.54 -0.32 5.99
N GLU A 156 17.77 0.64 6.47
CA GLU A 156 17.62 1.96 5.88
C GLU A 156 18.64 2.91 6.53
N MET A 157 19.45 3.58 5.72
CA MET A 157 20.53 4.42 6.26
C MET A 157 21.02 5.55 5.35
N TRP A 158 21.49 6.62 5.99
CA TRP A 158 22.34 7.60 5.33
C TRP A 158 23.82 7.17 5.41
N VAL A 159 24.49 7.15 4.26
CA VAL A 159 25.92 6.87 4.14
C VAL A 159 26.66 8.15 3.78
N VAL A 160 27.58 8.57 4.66
CA VAL A 160 28.33 9.82 4.51
C VAL A 160 29.82 9.54 4.45
N THR A 161 30.46 9.86 3.33
CA THR A 161 31.92 9.74 3.20
C THR A 161 32.61 11.06 3.46
N THR A 162 33.79 11.01 4.07
CA THR A 162 34.57 12.19 4.47
C THR A 162 36.02 12.10 4.00
N ASP A 163 36.75 13.22 4.01
CA ASP A 163 38.20 13.23 3.87
C ASP A 163 38.91 12.94 5.22
N GLU A 164 40.25 12.89 5.21
CA GLU A 164 41.05 12.66 6.43
C GLU A 164 40.85 13.71 7.53
N LYS A 165 40.25 14.86 7.19
CA LYS A 165 39.94 15.97 8.11
C LYS A 165 38.45 16.02 8.46
N GLY A 166 37.64 15.07 7.99
CA GLY A 166 36.21 14.98 8.25
C GLY A 166 35.34 15.89 7.39
N HIS A 167 35.86 16.51 6.33
CA HIS A 167 34.99 17.24 5.40
C HIS A 167 34.19 16.24 4.58
N ILE A 168 32.88 16.45 4.49
CA ILE A 168 31.97 15.57 3.75
C ILE A 168 32.30 15.62 2.24
N GLN A 169 32.45 14.45 1.63
CA GLN A 169 32.70 14.28 0.20
C GLN A 169 31.49 13.72 -0.55
N SER A 170 30.66 12.92 0.11
CA SER A 170 29.40 12.42 -0.43
C SER A 170 28.41 12.13 0.67
N ILE A 171 27.12 12.25 0.34
CA ILE A 171 25.99 11.78 1.13
C ILE A 171 25.16 10.92 0.19
N GLY A 172 24.79 9.73 0.63
CA GLY A 172 23.90 8.83 -0.09
C GLY A 172 22.85 8.25 0.85
N TYR A 173 21.72 7.87 0.29
CA TYR A 173 20.71 7.09 0.98
C TYR A 173 20.75 5.67 0.44
N ALA A 174 20.75 4.69 1.32
CA ALA A 174 20.89 3.28 0.97
C ALA A 174 19.86 2.44 1.70
N TYR A 175 19.32 1.47 0.98
CA TYR A 175 18.62 0.31 1.49
C TYR A 175 19.54 -0.88 1.24
N GLU A 176 20.03 -1.52 2.31
CA GLU A 176 20.85 -2.72 2.21
C GLU A 176 20.12 -3.90 2.86
N GLU A 177 19.82 -4.90 2.03
CA GLU A 177 19.41 -6.23 2.50
C GLU A 177 20.63 -6.92 3.14
N ASP A 178 20.46 -7.54 4.32
CA ASP A 178 21.46 -8.38 5.00
C ASP A 178 22.76 -7.67 5.49
N ALA A 179 22.76 -6.37 5.77
CA ALA A 179 23.95 -5.70 6.32
C ALA A 179 24.18 -6.06 7.81
N GLU A 180 25.37 -6.57 8.15
CA GLU A 180 25.72 -6.84 9.56
C GLU A 180 26.02 -5.53 10.30
N LEU A 181 25.07 -5.08 11.12
CA LEU A 181 25.30 -3.96 12.04
C LEU A 181 26.31 -4.35 13.14
N PRO A 182 27.19 -3.43 13.55
CA PRO A 182 28.09 -3.69 14.67
C PRO A 182 27.32 -3.85 15.98
N ASP A 183 27.81 -4.73 16.87
CA ASP A 183 27.23 -5.00 18.21
C ASP A 183 26.94 -3.74 19.07
N GLN A 184 27.57 -2.61 18.75
CA GLN A 184 27.38 -1.34 19.44
C GLN A 184 27.25 -0.21 18.42
N LEU A 185 26.05 0.36 18.36
CA LEU A 185 25.79 1.66 17.74
C LEU A 185 26.09 2.79 18.73
N LEU A 186 26.56 3.92 18.22
CA LEU A 186 26.52 5.19 18.92
C LEU A 186 25.03 5.55 19.08
N GLY A 187 24.49 5.24 20.27
CA GLY A 187 23.05 5.06 20.49
C GLY A 187 22.18 6.28 20.22
N ALA A 188 20.87 6.04 20.16
CA ALA A 188 19.82 7.05 20.04
C ALA A 188 20.06 8.23 21.00
N PHE A 189 20.55 9.33 20.46
CA PHE A 189 20.85 10.52 21.23
C PHE A 189 19.56 11.30 21.47
N THR A 190 19.45 11.99 22.60
CA THR A 190 18.43 13.03 22.73
C THR A 190 18.76 14.11 21.70
N GLN A 191 17.92 14.22 20.68
CA GLN A 191 18.04 15.24 19.63
C GLN A 191 18.03 16.63 20.28
N GLU A 192 18.83 17.55 19.74
CA GLU A 192 18.68 18.95 20.11
C GLU A 192 17.44 19.50 19.40
N GLU A 193 16.40 19.86 20.16
CA GLU A 193 15.26 20.61 19.60
C GLU A 193 15.75 22.00 19.21
N TYR A 194 15.73 22.30 17.91
CA TYR A 194 16.04 23.62 17.38
C TYR A 194 14.74 24.39 17.14
N ASP A 195 14.24 25.06 18.17
CA ASP A 195 13.07 25.97 18.10
C ASP A 195 13.37 27.30 17.38
N ASP A 196 14.65 27.59 17.14
CA ASP A 196 15.10 28.84 16.54
C ASP A 196 15.11 28.73 15.00
N HIS A 197 14.05 29.25 14.37
CA HIS A 197 14.02 29.52 12.94
C HIS A 197 14.73 30.83 12.62
N GLU A 198 15.60 30.82 11.62
CA GLU A 198 16.15 32.04 11.06
C GLU A 198 15.11 32.82 10.25
N GLN A 199 15.42 34.07 9.93
CA GLN A 199 14.53 34.91 9.14
C GLN A 199 14.35 34.31 7.73
N GLU A 200 13.10 34.03 7.36
CA GLU A 200 12.76 33.52 6.03
C GLU A 200 13.24 34.47 4.91
N ALA A 201 13.99 33.90 3.98
CA ALA A 201 14.38 34.51 2.73
C ALA A 201 13.27 34.31 1.69
N MET A 202 12.73 35.40 1.15
CA MET A 202 11.72 35.32 0.10
C MET A 202 12.37 34.98 -1.26
N PRO A 203 11.82 34.02 -2.02
CA PRO A 203 12.30 33.74 -3.37
C PRO A 203 12.04 34.93 -4.31
N SER A 204 12.84 35.05 -5.37
CA SER A 204 12.61 36.11 -6.36
C SER A 204 11.38 35.80 -7.23
N GLU A 205 10.76 36.82 -7.84
CA GLU A 205 9.65 36.60 -8.80
C GLU A 205 10.05 35.69 -9.98
N SER A 206 11.32 35.71 -10.39
CA SER A 206 11.83 34.81 -11.42
C SER A 206 11.91 33.37 -10.93
N ASP A 207 12.30 33.15 -9.67
CA ASP A 207 12.38 31.82 -9.09
C ASP A 207 10.98 31.23 -8.93
N LEU A 208 10.02 32.00 -8.41
CA LEU A 208 8.62 31.57 -8.30
C LEU A 208 8.02 31.13 -9.64
N LYS A 209 8.28 31.90 -10.72
CA LYS A 209 7.84 31.53 -12.07
C LYS A 209 8.50 30.25 -12.58
N ASN A 210 9.77 30.05 -12.24
CA ASN A 210 10.50 28.85 -12.63
C ASN A 210 10.05 27.61 -11.84
N MET A 211 9.81 27.74 -10.54
CA MET A 211 9.24 26.69 -9.67
C MET A 211 7.90 26.22 -10.25
N HIS A 212 6.97 27.15 -10.45
CA HIS A 212 5.65 26.86 -11.03
C HIS A 212 5.76 26.16 -12.38
N ARG A 213 6.60 26.68 -13.29
CA ARG A 213 6.80 26.07 -14.62
C ARG A 213 7.36 24.64 -14.53
N ILE A 214 8.31 24.39 -13.63
CA ILE A 214 8.91 23.05 -13.47
C ILE A 214 7.86 22.05 -12.98
N LEU A 215 7.08 22.41 -11.96
CA LEU A 215 6.02 21.57 -11.43
C LEU A 215 4.90 21.33 -12.45
N GLU A 216 4.55 22.36 -13.24
CA GLU A 216 3.54 22.24 -14.30
C GLU A 216 4.01 21.32 -15.45
N GLU A 217 5.32 21.27 -15.73
CA GLU A 217 5.91 20.38 -16.74
C GLU A 217 6.05 18.93 -16.25
N SER A 218 6.14 18.70 -14.93
CA SER A 218 6.24 17.36 -14.34
C SER A 218 4.88 16.74 -14.01
N LEU A 219 3.86 17.54 -13.68
CA LEU A 219 2.51 17.07 -13.43
C LEU A 219 1.88 16.47 -14.71
N ARG A 220 1.77 15.14 -14.76
CA ARG A 220 1.22 14.39 -15.91
C ARG A 220 0.01 13.56 -15.52
N TYR A 221 -1.10 13.80 -16.20
CA TYR A 221 -2.31 13.00 -16.06
C TYR A 221 -3.12 12.97 -17.36
N ASP A 222 -3.88 11.90 -17.52
CA ASP A 222 -4.96 11.79 -18.49
C ASP A 222 -6.30 11.92 -17.76
N LEU A 223 -7.10 12.91 -18.17
CA LEU A 223 -8.43 13.16 -17.60
C LEU A 223 -9.53 12.72 -18.57
N CYS A 224 -10.37 11.76 -18.13
CA CYS A 224 -11.58 11.36 -18.84
C CYS A 224 -12.82 11.81 -18.07
N VAL A 225 -13.65 12.65 -18.68
CA VAL A 225 -14.91 13.12 -18.09
C VAL A 225 -16.08 12.40 -18.72
N GLN A 226 -16.95 11.82 -17.88
CA GLN A 226 -18.12 11.07 -18.30
C GLN A 226 -19.37 11.60 -17.60
N GLY A 227 -20.42 11.92 -18.36
CA GLY A 227 -21.73 12.28 -17.79
C GLY A 227 -22.48 11.05 -17.32
N PHE A 228 -23.22 11.17 -16.23
CA PHE A 228 -24.14 10.13 -15.76
C PHE A 228 -25.45 10.11 -16.58
N ASP A 229 -26.24 9.04 -16.43
CA ASP A 229 -27.60 9.00 -17.00
C ASP A 229 -28.51 9.99 -16.26
N ASP A 230 -28.84 11.07 -16.96
CA ASP A 230 -29.56 12.20 -16.39
C ASP A 230 -31.06 11.93 -16.13
N SER A 231 -31.61 10.80 -16.59
CA SER A 231 -33.06 10.55 -16.55
C SER A 231 -33.65 10.46 -15.12
N ILE A 232 -32.85 10.03 -14.15
CA ILE A 232 -33.24 9.97 -12.73
C ILE A 232 -32.69 11.20 -11.99
N LEU A 233 -31.42 11.57 -12.25
CA LEU A 233 -30.73 12.65 -11.54
C LEU A 233 -31.43 14.01 -11.72
N SER A 234 -31.88 14.33 -12.94
CA SER A 234 -32.61 15.58 -13.25
C SER A 234 -33.99 15.67 -12.61
N GLN A 235 -34.49 14.62 -11.94
CA GLN A 235 -35.71 14.70 -11.15
C GLN A 235 -35.44 15.21 -9.73
N LEU A 236 -34.20 15.12 -9.26
CA LEU A 236 -33.79 15.53 -7.91
C LEU A 236 -33.04 16.86 -7.92
N TRP A 237 -32.14 17.06 -8.88
CA TRP A 237 -31.18 18.17 -8.89
C TRP A 237 -31.34 19.04 -10.13
N GLU A 238 -31.12 20.34 -9.96
CA GLU A 238 -31.17 21.33 -11.05
C GLU A 238 -29.93 21.28 -11.97
N GLY A 239 -28.79 20.81 -11.44
CA GLY A 239 -27.53 20.68 -12.14
C GLY A 239 -27.28 19.30 -12.71
N THR A 240 -26.12 19.14 -13.38
CA THR A 240 -25.73 17.91 -14.07
C THR A 240 -24.48 17.31 -13.44
N TRP A 241 -24.52 16.00 -13.21
CA TRP A 241 -23.43 15.23 -12.62
C TRP A 241 -22.49 14.64 -13.68
N TYR A 242 -21.19 14.64 -13.35
CA TYR A 242 -20.13 14.02 -14.12
C TYR A 242 -19.21 13.23 -13.20
N SER A 243 -18.61 12.17 -13.73
CA SER A 243 -17.47 11.47 -13.14
C SER A 243 -16.20 11.79 -13.92
N LEU A 244 -15.09 11.85 -13.20
CA LEU A 244 -13.78 12.20 -13.71
C LEU A 244 -12.84 11.06 -13.37
N ASP A 245 -12.35 10.37 -14.39
CA ASP A 245 -11.27 9.39 -14.24
C ASP A 245 -9.95 10.12 -14.50
N VAL A 246 -9.11 10.19 -13.48
CA VAL A 246 -7.78 10.80 -13.55
C VAL A 246 -6.76 9.67 -13.48
N ALA A 247 -6.11 9.41 -14.60
CA ALA A 247 -5.02 8.45 -14.68
C ALA A 247 -3.67 9.18 -14.61
N SER A 248 -2.82 8.80 -13.66
CA SER A 248 -1.45 9.33 -13.53
C SER A 248 -0.44 8.19 -13.60
N GLU A 249 0.70 8.45 -14.25
CA GLU A 249 1.86 7.56 -14.19
C GLU A 249 2.62 7.88 -12.91
N ILE A 250 2.66 6.91 -12.00
CA ILE A 250 3.44 6.97 -10.77
C ILE A 250 4.69 6.14 -10.99
N GLN A 251 5.84 6.69 -10.61
CA GLN A 251 7.08 5.94 -10.50
C GLN A 251 7.37 5.78 -9.02
N ASP A 252 7.47 4.54 -8.53
CA ASP A 252 7.88 4.29 -7.15
C ASP A 252 9.39 4.51 -6.96
N GLU A 253 9.84 4.35 -5.73
CA GLU A 253 11.23 4.61 -5.31
C GLU A 253 12.23 3.63 -5.98
N ASP A 254 11.77 2.42 -6.30
CA ASP A 254 12.52 1.39 -7.04
C ASP A 254 12.54 1.64 -8.56
N GLY A 255 11.81 2.65 -9.01
CA GLY A 255 11.76 3.08 -10.40
C GLY A 255 10.75 2.32 -11.26
N TYR A 256 9.89 1.48 -10.69
CA TYR A 256 8.77 0.87 -11.40
C TYR A 256 7.71 1.92 -11.70
N SER A 257 7.27 1.95 -12.96
CA SER A 257 6.19 2.83 -13.39
C SER A 257 4.88 2.06 -13.47
N TYR A 258 3.85 2.53 -12.77
CA TYR A 258 2.49 2.03 -12.86
C TYR A 258 1.51 3.17 -13.08
N THR A 259 0.32 2.85 -13.61
CA THR A 259 -0.75 3.83 -13.78
C THR A 259 -1.73 3.69 -12.64
N SER A 260 -1.88 4.73 -11.83
CA SER A 260 -2.96 4.84 -10.86
C SER A 260 -4.15 5.54 -11.51
N THR A 261 -5.37 5.09 -11.23
CA THR A 261 -6.59 5.76 -11.71
C THR A 261 -7.49 6.09 -10.52
N SER A 262 -7.72 7.37 -10.30
CA SER A 262 -8.62 7.89 -9.27
C SER A 262 -9.93 8.36 -9.90
N VAL A 263 -11.03 8.20 -9.17
CA VAL A 263 -12.37 8.64 -9.62
C VAL A 263 -12.82 9.82 -8.77
N PHE A 264 -13.15 10.92 -9.42
CA PHE A 264 -13.69 12.13 -8.81
C PHE A 264 -15.07 12.47 -9.39
N TYR A 265 -15.75 13.43 -8.79
CA TYR A 265 -17.10 13.86 -9.19
C TYR A 265 -17.10 15.35 -9.52
N ALA A 266 -17.90 15.74 -10.51
CA ALA A 266 -18.20 17.13 -10.78
C ALA A 266 -19.70 17.35 -10.88
N TYR A 267 -20.13 18.52 -10.41
CA TYR A 267 -21.49 18.99 -10.50
C TYR A 267 -21.53 20.35 -11.17
N VAL A 268 -22.33 20.46 -12.23
CA VAL A 268 -22.44 21.67 -13.05
C VAL A 268 -23.81 22.32 -12.85
N LEU A 269 -23.84 23.52 -12.27
CA LEU A 269 -25.04 24.33 -12.06
C LEU A 269 -24.79 25.74 -12.57
N ASP A 270 -25.66 26.27 -13.44
CA ASP A 270 -25.56 27.63 -13.97
C ASP A 270 -24.19 28.03 -14.57
N GLN A 271 -23.47 27.06 -15.16
CA GLN A 271 -22.09 27.19 -15.69
C GLN A 271 -20.97 27.24 -14.65
N GLU A 272 -21.30 27.11 -13.36
CA GLU A 272 -20.32 26.88 -12.31
C GLU A 272 -20.07 25.38 -12.15
N VAL A 273 -18.81 25.01 -11.95
CA VAL A 273 -18.38 23.62 -11.77
C VAL A 273 -17.87 23.46 -10.34
N SER A 274 -18.48 22.56 -9.59
CA SER A 274 -17.99 22.10 -8.29
C SER A 274 -17.36 20.72 -8.44
N LEU A 275 -16.15 20.53 -7.91
CA LEU A 275 -15.37 19.30 -8.01
C LEU A 275 -15.24 18.65 -6.62
N PHE A 276 -15.37 17.34 -6.54
CA PHE A 276 -15.38 16.58 -5.28
C PHE A 276 -14.55 15.31 -5.37
N GLY A 277 -13.87 14.99 -4.27
CA GLY A 277 -13.06 13.78 -4.13
C GLY A 277 -13.88 12.51 -4.01
N SER A 278 -15.07 12.62 -3.42
CA SER A 278 -15.96 11.47 -3.20
C SER A 278 -17.43 11.82 -3.46
N LEU A 279 -18.25 10.79 -3.68
CA LEU A 279 -19.70 10.97 -3.81
C LEU A 279 -20.31 11.49 -2.51
N TRP A 280 -19.86 10.97 -1.37
CA TRP A 280 -20.34 11.38 -0.04
C TRP A 280 -19.99 12.85 0.20
N GLY A 281 -18.73 13.24 0.01
CA GLY A 281 -18.27 14.62 0.12
C GLY A 281 -19.05 15.57 -0.80
N ALA A 282 -19.40 15.13 -2.01
CA ALA A 282 -20.29 15.88 -2.88
C ALA A 282 -21.70 16.06 -2.28
N LEU A 283 -22.36 14.97 -1.90
CA LEU A 283 -23.75 14.98 -1.41
C LEU A 283 -23.92 15.75 -0.09
N GLU A 284 -22.90 15.74 0.77
CA GLU A 284 -22.86 16.51 2.02
C GLU A 284 -22.65 18.01 1.78
N HIS A 285 -22.07 18.38 0.64
CA HIS A 285 -21.72 19.76 0.36
C HIS A 285 -22.99 20.61 0.10
N PRO A 286 -23.13 21.81 0.72
CA PRO A 286 -24.33 22.63 0.61
C PRO A 286 -24.74 22.99 -0.82
N CYS A 287 -23.80 23.12 -1.75
CA CYS A 287 -24.15 23.42 -3.14
C CYS A 287 -25.00 22.33 -3.80
N ILE A 288 -24.88 21.08 -3.34
CA ILE A 288 -25.69 19.97 -3.84
C ILE A 288 -27.09 20.00 -3.24
N THR A 289 -27.19 20.11 -1.91
CA THR A 289 -28.49 20.17 -1.22
C THR A 289 -29.29 21.42 -1.59
N ASP A 290 -28.63 22.58 -1.73
CA ASP A 290 -29.28 23.85 -2.15
C ASP A 290 -29.77 23.82 -3.60
N SER A 291 -29.18 22.97 -4.44
CA SER A 291 -29.53 22.82 -5.86
C SER A 291 -30.62 21.78 -6.13
N MET A 292 -31.18 21.19 -5.09
CA MET A 292 -32.29 20.26 -5.25
C MET A 292 -33.53 20.96 -5.80
N HIS A 293 -34.24 20.29 -6.70
CA HIS A 293 -35.45 20.82 -7.29
C HIS A 293 -36.48 21.16 -6.20
N ALA A 294 -37.03 22.38 -6.26
CA ALA A 294 -38.07 22.82 -5.33
C ALA A 294 -39.34 21.95 -5.33
N SER A 295 -39.55 21.12 -6.37
CA SER A 295 -40.64 20.16 -6.48
C SER A 295 -40.35 18.78 -5.90
N PHE A 296 -39.08 18.47 -5.59
CA PHE A 296 -38.70 17.21 -4.97
C PHE A 296 -38.85 17.34 -3.45
N CYS A 297 -39.69 16.49 -2.87
CA CYS A 297 -39.92 16.38 -1.44
C CYS A 297 -39.82 14.91 -1.07
N LEU A 298 -39.05 14.60 -0.02
CA LEU A 298 -38.89 13.24 0.49
C LEU A 298 -40.03 12.93 1.47
N ASP A 299 -41.25 12.85 0.94
CA ASP A 299 -42.50 12.76 1.70
C ASP A 299 -43.20 11.39 1.63
N SER A 300 -42.63 10.46 0.87
CA SER A 300 -43.22 9.17 0.55
C SER A 300 -42.18 8.14 0.16
N GLU A 301 -42.55 6.87 0.32
CA GLU A 301 -41.74 5.71 -0.05
C GLU A 301 -41.31 5.75 -1.53
N GLN A 302 -42.18 6.24 -2.43
CA GLN A 302 -41.82 6.38 -3.84
C GLN A 302 -40.73 7.42 -4.08
N GLN A 303 -40.71 8.51 -3.31
CA GLN A 303 -39.65 9.53 -3.41
C GLN A 303 -38.35 9.03 -2.78
N ALA A 304 -38.43 8.23 -1.71
CA ALA A 304 -37.27 7.55 -1.13
C ALA A 304 -36.64 6.56 -2.12
N ILE A 305 -37.44 5.74 -2.80
CA ILE A 305 -36.96 4.85 -3.87
C ILE A 305 -36.31 5.66 -5.01
N LEU A 306 -36.89 6.81 -5.38
CA LEU A 306 -36.32 7.66 -6.43
C LEU A 306 -34.95 8.23 -6.01
N PHE A 307 -34.81 8.64 -4.73
CA PHE A 307 -33.54 9.08 -4.18
C PHE A 307 -32.49 7.97 -4.19
N GLU A 308 -32.83 6.78 -3.68
CA GLU A 308 -31.95 5.61 -3.71
C GLU A 308 -31.50 5.26 -5.14
N GLN A 309 -32.41 5.28 -6.11
CA GLN A 309 -32.05 5.04 -7.51
C GLN A 309 -31.08 6.10 -8.03
N ALA A 310 -31.25 7.35 -7.64
CA ALA A 310 -30.36 8.43 -8.02
C ALA A 310 -28.94 8.22 -7.46
N ILE A 311 -28.84 7.82 -6.18
CA ILE A 311 -27.56 7.43 -5.56
C ILE A 311 -26.94 6.25 -6.31
N GLY A 312 -27.71 5.20 -6.59
CA GLY A 312 -27.24 4.04 -7.34
C GLY A 312 -26.77 4.36 -8.77
N VAL A 313 -27.26 5.44 -9.39
CA VAL A 313 -26.74 5.93 -10.69
C VAL A 313 -25.37 6.61 -10.52
N LEU A 314 -25.17 7.36 -9.42
CA LEU A 314 -23.92 8.06 -9.16
C LEU A 314 -22.80 7.10 -8.72
N GLU A 315 -23.15 5.96 -8.11
CA GLU A 315 -22.20 4.94 -7.69
C GLU A 315 -21.80 3.99 -8.81
N ARG A 316 -20.50 3.98 -9.17
CA ARG A 316 -19.99 3.11 -10.24
C ARG A 316 -19.93 1.61 -9.88
N ASN A 317 -19.84 1.29 -8.60
CA ASN A 317 -19.84 -0.08 -8.04
C ASN A 317 -20.92 -0.21 -6.96
N ALA A 318 -22.17 0.07 -7.30
CA ALA A 318 -23.26 0.13 -6.33
C ALA A 318 -23.59 -1.27 -5.77
N ASN A 319 -23.49 -1.41 -4.45
CA ASN A 319 -24.36 -2.35 -3.73
C ASN A 319 -25.73 -1.68 -3.61
N PRO A 320 -26.84 -2.39 -3.91
CA PRO A 320 -28.17 -1.84 -3.68
C PRO A 320 -28.34 -1.51 -2.19
N MET A 321 -29.11 -0.46 -1.88
CA MET A 321 -29.48 -0.21 -0.48
C MET A 321 -30.22 -1.44 0.04
N GLN A 322 -29.81 -1.90 1.23
CA GLN A 322 -30.41 -3.03 1.91
C GLN A 322 -31.74 -2.63 2.56
N ASP A 323 -31.79 -1.44 3.17
CA ASP A 323 -33.00 -0.94 3.84
C ASP A 323 -33.16 0.59 3.72
N ARG A 324 -34.40 1.06 3.95
CA ARG A 324 -34.72 2.48 4.08
C ARG A 324 -35.90 2.69 5.03
N PHE A 325 -35.79 3.69 5.89
CA PHE A 325 -36.87 4.05 6.82
C PHE A 325 -36.78 5.52 7.24
N GLN A 326 -37.84 6.03 7.88
CA GLN A 326 -37.92 7.41 8.35
C GLN A 326 -38.07 7.46 9.88
N ARG A 327 -37.26 8.28 10.56
CA ARG A 327 -37.43 8.63 11.99
C ARG A 327 -37.55 10.14 12.14
N GLY A 328 -38.75 10.60 12.47
CA GLY A 328 -39.03 12.04 12.62
C GLY A 328 -38.75 12.79 11.32
N SER A 329 -37.78 13.71 11.36
CA SER A 329 -37.35 14.51 10.21
C SER A 329 -36.15 13.91 9.47
N GLU A 330 -35.78 12.67 9.73
CA GLU A 330 -34.65 12.01 9.09
C GLU A 330 -35.10 10.76 8.33
N TRP A 331 -34.59 10.59 7.12
CA TRP A 331 -34.65 9.38 6.34
C TRP A 331 -33.29 8.70 6.38
N TYR A 332 -33.31 7.38 6.50
CA TYR A 332 -32.13 6.53 6.57
C TYR A 332 -32.15 5.63 5.34
N PHE A 333 -31.01 5.54 4.66
CA PHE A 333 -30.79 4.68 3.50
C PHE A 333 -29.57 3.83 3.79
N ILE A 334 -29.81 2.57 4.17
CA ILE A 334 -28.80 1.65 4.66
C ILE A 334 -28.22 0.89 3.48
N LYS A 335 -26.90 1.01 3.28
CA LYS A 335 -26.12 0.31 2.27
C LYS A 335 -25.66 -1.04 2.74
N ASP A 336 -25.27 -1.09 4.00
CA ASP A 336 -24.76 -2.29 4.62
C ASP A 336 -25.04 -2.30 6.11
N GLU A 337 -24.96 -3.46 6.74
CA GLU A 337 -25.20 -3.61 8.17
C GLU A 337 -24.00 -4.29 8.85
N TRP A 338 -23.53 -3.67 9.91
CA TRP A 338 -22.28 -3.97 10.59
C TRP A 338 -22.49 -3.93 12.10
N PHE A 339 -22.35 -5.07 12.76
CA PHE A 339 -22.47 -5.19 14.22
C PHE A 339 -23.81 -4.64 14.80
N GLY A 340 -24.89 -4.67 14.02
CA GLY A 340 -26.22 -4.16 14.40
C GLY A 340 -26.42 -2.65 14.18
N ASP A 341 -25.42 -1.97 13.64
CA ASP A 341 -25.50 -0.61 13.12
C ASP A 341 -25.52 -0.66 11.59
N GLY A 342 -26.28 0.24 10.97
CA GLY A 342 -26.27 0.42 9.53
C GLY A 342 -25.14 1.33 9.09
N GLU A 343 -24.59 1.09 7.92
CA GLU A 343 -23.77 2.03 7.17
C GLU A 343 -24.62 2.62 6.05
N GLY A 344 -24.57 3.93 5.86
CA GLY A 344 -25.22 4.55 4.71
C GLY A 344 -25.56 6.03 4.90
N PHE A 345 -26.62 6.49 4.23
CA PHE A 345 -26.98 7.90 4.21
C PHE A 345 -28.08 8.23 5.21
N ILE A 346 -27.90 9.32 5.95
CA ILE A 346 -28.95 9.99 6.70
C ILE A 346 -29.31 11.30 6.02
N VAL A 347 -30.57 11.43 5.65
CA VAL A 347 -31.13 12.60 4.97
C VAL A 347 -32.08 13.33 5.91
N THR A 348 -31.74 14.56 6.28
CA THR A 348 -32.62 15.41 7.11
C THR A 348 -33.53 16.23 6.22
N VAL A 349 -34.81 16.31 6.59
CA VAL A 349 -35.85 17.09 5.90
C VAL A 349 -36.46 18.18 6.79
N ASP A 350 -36.98 19.24 6.17
CA ASP A 350 -37.74 20.30 6.85
C ASP A 350 -39.23 19.93 7.05
N ASP A 351 -40.01 20.84 7.66
CA ASP A 351 -41.47 20.66 7.88
C ASP A 351 -42.28 20.50 6.57
N ALA A 352 -41.69 20.83 5.41
CA ALA A 352 -42.26 20.63 4.08
C ALA A 352 -41.67 19.39 3.37
N ASN A 353 -40.96 18.52 4.09
CA ASN A 353 -40.24 17.35 3.60
C ASN A 353 -39.19 17.67 2.54
N ARG A 354 -38.66 18.89 2.51
CA ARG A 354 -37.54 19.25 1.63
C ARG A 354 -36.25 18.86 2.30
N MET A 355 -35.34 18.24 1.54
CA MET A 355 -34.03 17.87 2.05
C MET A 355 -33.22 19.11 2.39
N VAL A 356 -32.64 19.13 3.58
CA VAL A 356 -31.81 20.24 4.08
C VAL A 356 -30.39 19.80 4.41
N ALA A 357 -30.17 18.50 4.61
CA ALA A 357 -28.85 17.93 4.82
C ALA A 357 -28.85 16.45 4.38
N ILE A 358 -27.69 16.01 3.91
CA ILE A 358 -27.33 14.62 3.69
C ILE A 358 -26.04 14.41 4.47
N ARG A 359 -25.88 13.27 5.12
CA ARG A 359 -24.63 12.82 5.72
C ARG A 359 -24.44 11.33 5.51
N TYR A 360 -23.22 10.89 5.31
CA TYR A 360 -22.84 9.48 5.29
C TYR A 360 -22.30 9.09 6.66
N GLU A 361 -22.81 7.99 7.21
CA GLU A 361 -22.39 7.49 8.51
C GLU A 361 -22.01 6.02 8.38
N TYR A 362 -20.88 5.66 8.99
CA TYR A 362 -20.41 4.27 9.08
C TYR A 362 -21.02 3.52 10.28
N SER A 363 -21.84 4.19 11.10
CA SER A 363 -22.52 3.62 12.26
C SER A 363 -23.83 4.36 12.53
N ILE A 364 -24.93 3.76 12.08
CA ILE A 364 -26.31 4.20 12.25
C ILE A 364 -27.00 3.20 13.20
N PRO A 365 -27.33 3.56 14.44
CA PRO A 365 -27.96 2.63 15.37
C PRO A 365 -29.33 2.15 14.87
N LEU A 366 -29.47 0.86 14.54
CA LEU A 366 -30.70 0.34 13.91
C LEU A 366 -31.79 -0.07 14.90
N GLY A 367 -31.47 -0.41 16.16
CA GLY A 367 -32.45 -0.61 17.26
C GLY A 367 -33.50 -1.71 17.03
N ALA A 368 -33.54 -2.73 17.90
CA ALA A 368 -34.38 -3.94 17.75
C ALA A 368 -35.92 -3.75 17.69
N ASP A 369 -36.45 -2.54 17.89
CA ASP A 369 -37.90 -2.23 17.89
C ASP A 369 -38.34 -1.33 16.71
N GLU A 370 -37.44 -0.97 15.79
CA GLU A 370 -37.62 0.25 14.96
C GLU A 370 -37.73 0.03 13.44
N ILE A 371 -37.76 -1.22 12.95
CA ILE A 371 -38.04 -1.53 11.54
C ILE A 371 -39.54 -1.82 11.37
N PRO A 372 -40.33 -1.01 10.63
CA PRO A 372 -41.72 -1.33 10.33
C PRO A 372 -41.79 -2.59 9.47
N ASP A 373 -42.65 -3.53 9.86
CA ASP A 373 -42.96 -4.78 9.14
C ASP A 373 -43.33 -4.55 7.66
N THR A 374 -42.33 -4.37 6.79
CA THR A 374 -42.47 -4.46 5.34
C THR A 374 -41.42 -5.41 4.81
N GLN A 375 -41.76 -6.71 4.88
CA GLN A 375 -41.07 -7.83 4.23
C GLN A 375 -39.57 -7.92 4.49
N VAL A 376 -39.16 -7.75 5.74
CA VAL A 376 -37.93 -8.39 6.23
C VAL A 376 -38.23 -9.88 6.31
N PHE A 377 -37.46 -10.70 5.59
CA PHE A 377 -37.32 -12.10 5.95
C PHE A 377 -36.87 -12.08 7.40
N ALA A 378 -37.70 -12.56 8.33
CA ALA A 378 -37.35 -12.58 9.75
C ALA A 378 -35.94 -13.17 9.90
N GLU A 379 -34.95 -12.31 10.09
CA GLU A 379 -33.62 -12.76 10.46
C GLU A 379 -33.78 -13.33 11.86
N GLU A 380 -33.49 -14.62 11.97
CA GLU A 380 -33.37 -15.26 13.26
C GLU A 380 -32.33 -14.46 14.04
N VAL A 381 -32.72 -13.91 15.20
CA VAL A 381 -31.78 -13.30 16.15
C VAL A 381 -30.60 -14.27 16.28
N PHE A 382 -29.44 -13.86 15.78
CA PHE A 382 -28.25 -14.70 15.78
C PHE A 382 -27.83 -14.90 17.25
N ASP A 383 -28.21 -16.04 17.80
CA ASP A 383 -27.88 -16.44 19.16
C ASP A 383 -26.55 -17.18 19.14
N SER A 384 -25.46 -16.46 19.43
CA SER A 384 -24.10 -17.02 19.48
C SER A 384 -23.97 -18.17 20.47
N SER A 385 -24.91 -18.35 21.42
CA SER A 385 -24.92 -19.50 22.34
C SER A 385 -25.36 -20.82 21.70
N LEU A 386 -25.96 -20.77 20.51
CA LEU A 386 -26.40 -21.94 19.74
C LEU A 386 -25.38 -22.40 18.70
N VAL A 387 -24.34 -21.60 18.44
CA VAL A 387 -23.29 -21.88 17.47
C VAL A 387 -22.26 -22.82 18.07
N ASP A 388 -21.81 -23.78 17.27
CA ASP A 388 -20.64 -24.60 17.61
C ASP A 388 -19.36 -23.86 17.21
N TRP A 389 -18.72 -23.23 18.19
CA TRP A 389 -17.48 -22.47 18.02
C TRP A 389 -16.22 -23.34 17.98
N THR A 390 -16.38 -24.67 17.84
CA THR A 390 -15.24 -25.57 17.76
C THR A 390 -14.40 -25.26 16.53
N LEU A 391 -13.12 -24.93 16.76
CA LEU A 391 -12.13 -24.80 15.70
C LEU A 391 -11.70 -26.20 15.24
N ALA A 392 -11.88 -26.49 13.95
CA ALA A 392 -11.47 -27.75 13.33
C ALA A 392 -10.14 -27.55 12.60
N LEU A 393 -9.08 -28.20 13.08
CA LEU A 393 -7.79 -28.21 12.41
C LEU A 393 -7.87 -29.04 11.13
N LEU A 394 -7.60 -28.42 9.98
CA LEU A 394 -7.44 -29.10 8.70
C LEU A 394 -5.97 -29.38 8.41
N GLU A 395 -5.11 -28.41 8.71
CA GLU A 395 -3.66 -28.52 8.59
C GLU A 395 -3.02 -27.86 9.82
N PRO A 396 -2.03 -28.49 10.47
CA PRO A 396 -1.52 -29.84 10.20
C PRO A 396 -2.49 -30.95 10.63
N GLU A 397 -2.25 -32.20 10.23
CA GLU A 397 -3.14 -33.34 10.54
C GLU A 397 -3.26 -33.67 12.04
N SER A 398 -2.40 -33.10 12.88
CA SER A 398 -2.31 -33.31 14.33
C SER A 398 -2.00 -32.00 15.04
N THR A 399 -2.50 -31.85 16.28
CA THR A 399 -2.14 -30.73 17.16
C THR A 399 -0.80 -30.93 17.86
N ASP A 400 -0.20 -32.11 17.76
CA ASP A 400 1.13 -32.44 18.29
C ASP A 400 1.92 -33.11 17.17
N PHE A 401 3.00 -32.47 16.75
CA PHE A 401 3.85 -32.96 15.67
C PHE A 401 5.28 -32.40 15.77
N PRO A 402 6.28 -33.20 15.39
CA PRO A 402 7.65 -32.72 15.27
C PRO A 402 7.87 -32.05 13.91
N LEU A 403 8.72 -31.03 13.89
CA LEU A 403 9.32 -30.47 12.68
C LEU A 403 10.84 -30.46 12.81
N ILE A 404 11.52 -30.43 11.66
CA ILE A 404 12.97 -30.28 11.62
C ILE A 404 13.29 -28.78 11.61
N GLU A 405 14.32 -28.38 12.35
CA GLU A 405 14.87 -27.02 12.34
C GLU A 405 14.96 -26.45 10.91
N GLY A 406 14.43 -25.24 10.71
CA GLY A 406 14.33 -24.57 9.41
C GLY A 406 13.05 -24.89 8.62
N GLN A 407 12.11 -25.66 9.16
CA GLN A 407 10.76 -25.83 8.61
C GLN A 407 9.77 -24.90 9.33
N GLY A 408 8.87 -24.27 8.57
CA GLY A 408 7.76 -23.49 9.10
C GLY A 408 6.50 -24.34 9.26
N VAL A 409 5.46 -23.74 9.84
CA VAL A 409 4.18 -24.41 10.10
C VAL A 409 3.11 -23.79 9.21
N SER A 410 2.54 -24.60 8.30
CA SER A 410 1.30 -24.25 7.59
C SER A 410 0.11 -24.61 8.48
N VAL A 411 -0.81 -23.67 8.64
CA VAL A 411 -2.01 -23.85 9.45
C VAL A 411 -3.25 -23.56 8.60
N ALA A 412 -4.24 -24.45 8.70
CA ALA A 412 -5.56 -24.26 8.14
C ALA A 412 -6.61 -24.66 9.18
N ILE A 413 -7.47 -23.72 9.57
CA ILE A 413 -8.48 -23.92 10.62
C ILE A 413 -9.87 -23.62 10.07
N GLU A 414 -10.75 -24.60 10.11
CA GLU A 414 -12.16 -24.48 9.74
C GLU A 414 -13.01 -24.09 10.96
N PHE A 415 -13.98 -23.21 10.76
CA PHE A 415 -14.96 -22.73 11.73
C PHE A 415 -16.17 -22.17 10.97
N ASP A 416 -17.25 -21.87 11.69
CA ASP A 416 -18.43 -21.25 11.08
C ASP A 416 -18.15 -19.77 10.75
N ALA A 417 -17.65 -19.50 9.55
CA ALA A 417 -17.34 -18.14 9.06
C ALA A 417 -18.54 -17.21 9.09
N TYR A 418 -19.73 -17.73 8.75
CA TYR A 418 -20.96 -16.95 8.80
C TYR A 418 -21.26 -16.53 10.23
N ALA A 419 -21.26 -17.48 11.16
CA ALA A 419 -21.47 -17.19 12.58
C ALA A 419 -20.39 -16.26 13.16
N ALA A 420 -19.12 -16.48 12.83
CA ALA A 420 -18.00 -15.64 13.25
C ALA A 420 -18.16 -14.20 12.78
N THR A 421 -18.57 -14.00 11.52
CA THR A 421 -18.85 -12.68 10.95
C THR A 421 -20.03 -12.01 11.65
N GLN A 422 -21.14 -12.75 11.85
CA GLN A 422 -22.31 -12.24 12.59
C GLN A 422 -21.98 -11.89 14.05
N ALA A 423 -21.05 -12.61 14.68
CA ALA A 423 -20.59 -12.38 16.05
C ALA A 423 -19.51 -11.29 16.18
N GLY A 424 -18.97 -10.79 15.06
CA GLY A 424 -17.88 -9.84 15.08
C GLY A 424 -16.54 -10.42 15.55
N ALA A 425 -16.33 -11.72 15.33
CA ALA A 425 -15.15 -12.42 15.79
C ALA A 425 -13.91 -12.06 14.97
N TRP A 426 -12.73 -12.15 15.61
CA TRP A 426 -11.43 -11.92 14.98
C TRP A 426 -10.45 -13.02 15.42
N MET A 427 -9.37 -13.26 14.67
CA MET A 427 -8.43 -14.35 14.98
C MET A 427 -7.17 -13.79 15.65
N LEU A 428 -6.81 -14.36 16.80
CA LEU A 428 -5.57 -14.06 17.52
C LEU A 428 -4.64 -15.27 17.49
N THR A 429 -3.39 -15.04 17.08
CA THR A 429 -2.31 -16.03 17.14
C THR A 429 -1.41 -15.70 18.32
N LEU A 430 -1.20 -16.66 19.22
CA LEU A 430 -0.21 -16.59 20.29
C LEU A 430 0.93 -17.56 20.02
N LEU A 431 2.17 -17.13 20.23
CA LEU A 431 3.34 -18.00 20.21
C LEU A 431 3.93 -18.05 21.62
N ASN A 432 4.00 -19.24 22.20
CA ASN A 432 4.43 -19.49 23.58
C ASN A 432 3.68 -18.63 24.63
N GLY A 433 2.42 -18.30 24.34
CA GLY A 433 1.55 -17.49 25.20
C GLY A 433 1.71 -15.97 25.02
N GLU A 434 2.60 -15.52 24.14
CA GLU A 434 2.77 -14.11 23.78
C GLU A 434 2.03 -13.81 22.47
N MET A 435 1.54 -12.58 22.33
CA MET A 435 0.85 -12.15 21.12
C MET A 435 1.82 -12.18 19.93
N PHE A 436 1.44 -12.90 18.88
CA PHE A 436 2.26 -13.09 17.69
C PHE A 436 1.61 -12.50 16.44
N GLY A 437 0.32 -12.73 16.25
CA GLY A 437 -0.42 -12.26 15.08
C GLY A 437 -1.86 -11.92 15.40
N MET A 438 -2.45 -11.01 14.62
CA MET A 438 -3.84 -10.62 14.72
C MET A 438 -4.41 -10.50 13.32
N ASN A 439 -5.52 -11.18 13.06
CA ASN A 439 -6.28 -11.04 11.82
C ASN A 439 -7.68 -10.53 12.16
N TYR A 440 -7.93 -9.31 11.69
CA TYR A 440 -9.23 -8.66 11.72
C TYR A 440 -9.52 -8.15 10.31
N SER A 441 -10.66 -8.55 9.79
CA SER A 441 -11.21 -8.02 8.55
C SER A 441 -12.56 -7.42 8.87
N SER A 442 -12.82 -6.25 8.30
CA SER A 442 -14.16 -5.72 8.31
C SER A 442 -15.08 -6.77 7.63
N GLU A 443 -14.77 -7.26 6.44
CA GLU A 443 -15.65 -8.15 5.64
C GLU A 443 -15.96 -9.52 6.28
N GLY A 444 -15.46 -9.80 7.48
CA GLY A 444 -15.59 -11.05 8.20
C GLY A 444 -14.34 -11.92 8.08
N LEU A 445 -14.29 -13.00 8.87
CA LEU A 445 -13.22 -13.98 8.76
C LEU A 445 -13.61 -15.06 7.75
N ASP A 446 -12.74 -15.30 6.78
CA ASP A 446 -12.86 -16.43 5.87
C ASP A 446 -12.54 -17.74 6.59
N SER A 447 -13.29 -18.79 6.23
CA SER A 447 -12.99 -20.17 6.65
C SER A 447 -12.80 -21.07 5.43
N PRO A 448 -11.71 -21.87 5.35
CA PRO A 448 -10.67 -22.02 6.38
C PRO A 448 -9.81 -20.76 6.55
N TYR A 449 -9.41 -20.50 7.79
CA TYR A 449 -8.38 -19.50 8.11
C TYR A 449 -7.01 -20.12 7.84
N TYR A 450 -6.19 -19.44 7.07
CA TYR A 450 -4.84 -19.88 6.72
C TYR A 450 -3.79 -19.01 7.41
N ASP A 451 -2.74 -19.65 7.91
CA ASP A 451 -1.60 -18.97 8.52
C ASP A 451 -0.30 -19.72 8.23
N TRP A 452 0.81 -19.00 8.26
CA TRP A 452 2.15 -19.54 8.08
C TRP A 452 3.07 -19.01 9.19
N ILE A 453 3.55 -19.92 10.03
CA ILE A 453 4.54 -19.59 11.05
C ILE A 453 5.93 -19.83 10.48
N GLU A 454 6.70 -18.75 10.35
CA GLU A 454 8.04 -18.79 9.79
C GLU A 454 8.99 -19.64 10.65
N PRO A 455 9.98 -20.33 10.04
CA PRO A 455 10.96 -21.12 10.78
C PRO A 455 11.79 -20.31 11.78
N ASP A 456 12.07 -19.04 11.49
CA ASP A 456 12.99 -18.21 12.28
C ASP A 456 12.47 -17.89 13.69
N VAL A 457 11.14 -17.94 13.87
CA VAL A 457 10.49 -17.76 15.17
C VAL A 457 10.31 -19.08 15.94
N LEU A 458 10.77 -20.20 15.37
CA LEU A 458 10.67 -21.56 15.91
C LEU A 458 12.07 -22.18 16.09
N PRO A 459 12.88 -21.72 17.06
CA PRO A 459 14.18 -22.32 17.35
C PRO A 459 14.06 -23.77 17.84
N VAL A 460 15.17 -24.51 17.91
CA VAL A 460 15.17 -25.90 18.44
C VAL A 460 14.59 -25.94 19.87
N GLY A 461 13.52 -26.71 20.05
CA GLY A 461 12.77 -26.77 21.30
C GLY A 461 11.28 -27.09 21.08
N THR A 462 10.49 -27.04 22.16
CA THR A 462 9.04 -27.19 22.09
C THR A 462 8.39 -25.82 22.10
N HIS A 463 7.47 -25.59 21.18
CA HIS A 463 6.69 -24.37 21.06
C HIS A 463 5.20 -24.66 21.13
N THR A 464 4.45 -23.69 21.64
CA THR A 464 2.99 -23.72 21.61
C THR A 464 2.48 -22.58 20.73
N ILE A 465 1.74 -22.92 19.68
CA ILE A 465 1.05 -21.94 18.83
C ILE A 465 -0.44 -22.06 19.15
N SER A 466 -1.05 -20.97 19.62
CA SER A 466 -2.47 -20.95 19.97
C SER A 466 -3.23 -20.04 19.02
N TYR A 467 -4.31 -20.56 18.44
CA TYR A 467 -5.27 -19.78 17.67
C TYR A 467 -6.54 -19.60 18.48
N LEU A 468 -6.92 -18.36 18.71
CA LEU A 468 -8.11 -17.99 19.45
C LEU A 468 -9.07 -17.26 18.51
N LEU A 469 -10.27 -17.79 18.35
CA LEU A 469 -11.38 -17.07 17.72
C LEU A 469 -11.97 -16.15 18.78
N MET A 470 -11.59 -14.89 18.72
CA MET A 470 -11.85 -13.88 19.73
C MET A 470 -13.25 -13.31 19.61
N LYS A 471 -13.83 -12.94 20.76
CA LYS A 471 -15.00 -12.06 20.82
C LYS A 471 -14.56 -10.61 20.53
N PRO A 472 -15.48 -9.70 20.16
CA PRO A 472 -15.18 -8.27 20.12
C PRO A 472 -14.53 -7.80 21.42
N GLY A 473 -13.37 -7.14 21.33
CA GLY A 473 -12.54 -6.73 22.46
C GLY A 473 -11.31 -7.62 22.68
N MET A 474 -10.57 -7.36 23.77
CA MET A 474 -9.23 -7.95 24.02
C MET A 474 -9.20 -8.93 25.21
N ASP A 475 -10.33 -9.54 25.58
CA ASP A 475 -10.37 -10.52 26.67
C ASP A 475 -9.90 -11.90 26.20
N VAL A 476 -8.58 -12.09 26.20
CA VAL A 476 -7.91 -13.34 25.77
C VAL A 476 -8.28 -14.56 26.62
N GLU A 477 -8.90 -14.36 27.78
CA GLU A 477 -9.32 -15.44 28.68
C GLU A 477 -10.71 -16.00 28.32
N ASP A 478 -11.49 -15.31 27.47
CA ASP A 478 -12.86 -15.69 27.08
C ASP A 478 -13.11 -15.62 25.55
N PRO A 479 -12.35 -16.37 24.72
CA PRO A 479 -12.60 -16.48 23.28
C PRO A 479 -13.85 -17.34 22.98
N PHE A 480 -14.36 -17.26 21.75
CA PHE A 480 -15.38 -18.20 21.25
C PHE A 480 -14.81 -19.62 21.10
N GLY A 481 -13.61 -19.73 20.51
CA GLY A 481 -12.95 -21.00 20.26
C GLY A 481 -11.44 -20.86 20.44
N ARG A 482 -10.78 -21.97 20.78
CA ARG A 482 -9.32 -22.03 20.92
C ARG A 482 -8.82 -23.38 20.42
N ILE A 483 -7.70 -23.35 19.71
CA ILE A 483 -6.91 -24.54 19.40
C ILE A 483 -5.44 -24.26 19.69
N ASP A 484 -4.78 -25.24 20.29
CA ASP A 484 -3.37 -25.19 20.65
C ASP A 484 -2.62 -26.24 19.84
N LEU A 485 -1.55 -25.83 19.19
CA LEU A 485 -0.60 -26.69 18.49
C LEU A 485 0.67 -26.76 19.33
N GLU A 486 1.12 -27.96 19.65
CA GLU A 486 2.43 -28.23 20.25
C GLU A 486 3.38 -28.71 19.15
N VAL A 487 4.44 -27.94 18.91
CA VAL A 487 5.42 -28.22 17.86
C VAL A 487 6.78 -28.46 18.49
N GLU A 488 7.34 -29.65 18.28
CA GLU A 488 8.71 -29.95 18.67
C GLU A 488 9.66 -29.72 17.49
N ILE A 489 10.48 -28.68 17.56
CA ILE A 489 11.54 -28.41 16.60
C ILE A 489 12.77 -29.23 16.98
N ILE A 490 13.06 -30.23 16.16
CA ILE A 490 14.21 -31.12 16.32
C ILE A 490 15.35 -30.56 15.48
N ALA A 491 16.53 -30.43 16.08
CA ALA A 491 17.74 -30.06 15.36
C ALA A 491 17.94 -30.94 14.12
N PHE A 492 18.38 -30.34 13.00
CA PHE A 492 18.61 -31.11 11.77
C PHE A 492 19.68 -32.19 12.00
N ASP A 493 19.26 -33.46 12.02
CA ASP A 493 20.13 -34.62 12.02
C ASP A 493 19.63 -35.65 11.00
N ALA A 494 20.41 -35.87 9.94
CA ALA A 494 20.06 -36.75 8.83
C ALA A 494 21.05 -37.92 8.67
N PRO A 495 21.20 -38.80 9.66
CA PRO A 495 22.20 -39.85 9.66
C PRO A 495 21.90 -40.98 8.66
N GLU A 496 20.64 -41.11 8.22
CA GLU A 496 20.20 -42.11 7.24
C GLU A 496 20.10 -41.56 5.81
N GLY A 497 20.28 -40.25 5.62
CA GLY A 497 20.21 -39.62 4.29
C GLY A 497 21.48 -39.90 3.47
N ILE A 498 21.30 -40.37 2.23
CA ILE A 498 22.39 -40.41 1.25
C ILE A 498 22.33 -39.13 0.43
N TRP A 499 23.10 -38.14 0.88
CA TRP A 499 23.20 -36.83 0.23
C TRP A 499 24.20 -36.89 -0.93
N ASP A 500 23.76 -37.43 -2.06
CA ASP A 500 24.49 -37.39 -3.32
C ASP A 500 23.65 -36.67 -4.38
N LEU A 501 24.32 -35.84 -5.18
CA LEU A 501 23.69 -35.11 -6.27
C LEU A 501 24.46 -35.36 -7.56
N ARG A 502 23.82 -36.11 -8.46
CA ARG A 502 24.45 -36.64 -9.67
C ARG A 502 23.96 -35.89 -10.89
N MET A 503 24.88 -35.23 -11.60
CA MET A 503 24.62 -34.68 -12.93
C MET A 503 24.30 -35.81 -13.92
N LEU A 504 23.10 -35.78 -14.50
CA LEU A 504 22.67 -36.64 -15.60
C LEU A 504 22.88 -35.96 -16.95
N GLU A 505 22.54 -34.67 -17.03
CA GLU A 505 22.80 -33.81 -18.18
C GLU A 505 23.23 -32.43 -17.69
N PRO A 506 24.32 -31.86 -18.23
CA PRO A 506 25.21 -32.43 -19.24
C PRO A 506 26.07 -33.59 -18.71
N LEU A 507 26.54 -34.46 -19.61
CA LEU A 507 27.42 -35.58 -19.25
C LEU A 507 28.85 -35.15 -18.84
N THR A 508 29.20 -33.89 -19.10
CA THR A 508 30.49 -33.29 -18.77
C THR A 508 30.27 -31.99 -17.99
N GLN A 509 31.17 -31.68 -17.07
CA GLN A 509 31.11 -30.45 -16.28
C GLN A 509 31.36 -29.20 -17.13
N GLU A 510 32.04 -29.33 -18.27
CA GLU A 510 32.25 -28.24 -19.23
C GLU A 510 31.39 -28.47 -20.47
N VAL A 511 30.62 -27.46 -20.87
CA VAL A 511 29.75 -27.51 -22.05
C VAL A 511 29.99 -26.29 -22.92
N HIS A 512 30.32 -26.52 -24.19
CA HIS A 512 30.41 -25.45 -25.17
C HIS A 512 29.07 -25.26 -25.89
N ILE A 513 28.50 -24.06 -25.81
CA ILE A 513 27.24 -23.71 -26.47
C ILE A 513 27.41 -22.47 -27.33
N LYS A 514 26.55 -22.33 -28.35
CA LYS A 514 26.57 -21.16 -29.23
C LYS A 514 25.81 -20.00 -28.60
N LYS A 515 26.28 -18.77 -28.80
CA LYS A 515 25.55 -17.55 -28.44
C LYS A 515 24.09 -17.61 -28.89
N GLY A 516 23.16 -17.32 -27.96
CA GLY A 516 21.72 -17.40 -28.20
C GLY A 516 21.10 -18.79 -27.99
N SER A 517 21.86 -19.77 -27.49
CA SER A 517 21.35 -21.10 -27.10
C SER A 517 21.18 -21.19 -25.58
N SER A 518 20.15 -21.90 -25.12
CA SER A 518 19.95 -22.24 -23.71
C SER A 518 20.74 -23.49 -23.31
N GLY A 519 21.08 -23.62 -22.03
CA GLY A 519 21.69 -24.83 -21.46
C GLY A 519 20.66 -25.64 -20.68
N THR A 520 20.69 -26.97 -20.76
CA THR A 520 19.83 -27.86 -19.96
C THR A 520 20.66 -28.49 -18.84
N ILE A 521 20.09 -28.52 -17.64
CA ILE A 521 20.65 -29.17 -16.46
C ILE A 521 19.63 -30.19 -15.96
N ARG A 522 20.08 -31.42 -15.75
CA ARG A 522 19.27 -32.50 -15.20
C ARG A 522 20.08 -33.27 -14.17
N VAL A 523 19.56 -33.36 -12.95
CA VAL A 523 20.25 -33.97 -11.81
C VAL A 523 19.39 -35.04 -11.16
N ALA A 524 20.03 -36.05 -10.58
CA ALA A 524 19.37 -37.07 -9.76
C ALA A 524 19.91 -37.05 -8.33
N PHE A 525 19.01 -37.27 -7.38
CA PHE A 525 19.26 -37.33 -5.94
C PHE A 525 18.29 -38.33 -5.30
N ASP A 526 18.43 -38.58 -3.99
CA ASP A 526 17.52 -39.41 -3.21
C ASP A 526 16.24 -38.63 -2.86
N ASP A 527 15.19 -38.84 -3.67
CA ASP A 527 13.87 -38.22 -3.50
C ASP A 527 13.21 -38.60 -2.15
N SER A 528 13.44 -39.83 -1.68
CA SER A 528 12.84 -40.30 -0.42
C SER A 528 13.53 -39.66 0.79
N ALA A 529 14.85 -39.51 0.75
CA ALA A 529 15.59 -38.83 1.82
C ALA A 529 15.29 -37.32 1.84
N THR A 530 15.26 -36.65 0.68
CA THR A 530 14.98 -35.21 0.61
C THR A 530 13.60 -34.86 1.17
N LYS A 531 12.56 -35.62 0.80
CA LYS A 531 11.21 -35.46 1.38
C LYS A 531 11.14 -35.77 2.87
N LYS A 532 11.84 -36.82 3.33
CA LYS A 532 11.86 -37.21 4.75
C LYS A 532 12.49 -36.14 5.65
N TYR A 533 13.54 -35.45 5.17
CA TYR A 533 14.32 -34.50 5.97
C TYR A 533 14.10 -33.03 5.58
N GLY A 534 13.12 -32.73 4.72
CA GLY A 534 12.81 -31.36 4.27
C GLY A 534 13.93 -30.69 3.45
N VAL A 535 14.81 -31.47 2.82
CA VAL A 535 15.97 -30.95 2.09
C VAL A 535 15.53 -30.41 0.73
N ASN A 536 15.87 -29.14 0.48
CA ASN A 536 15.50 -28.42 -0.74
C ASN A 536 16.60 -28.52 -1.80
N LEU A 537 16.24 -28.25 -3.06
CA LEU A 537 17.19 -28.08 -4.15
C LEU A 537 17.30 -26.60 -4.48
N ALA A 538 18.52 -26.07 -4.53
CA ALA A 538 18.79 -24.69 -4.91
C ALA A 538 19.69 -24.62 -6.15
N ILE A 539 19.50 -23.57 -6.95
CA ILE A 539 20.30 -23.24 -8.13
C ILE A 539 21.09 -21.99 -7.79
N ARG A 540 22.43 -22.10 -7.80
CA ARG A 540 23.33 -20.97 -7.57
C ARG A 540 23.99 -20.53 -8.86
N TYR A 541 23.99 -19.23 -9.12
CA TYR A 541 24.66 -18.61 -10.25
C TYR A 541 25.29 -17.29 -9.81
N ARG A 542 26.60 -17.12 -10.07
CA ARG A 542 27.38 -15.96 -9.58
C ARG A 542 27.31 -15.77 -8.06
N ASP A 543 27.43 -16.87 -7.33
CA ASP A 543 27.40 -16.92 -5.86
C ASP A 543 26.05 -16.55 -5.21
N GLU A 544 25.00 -16.26 -6.00
CA GLU A 544 23.63 -16.00 -5.54
C GLU A 544 22.69 -17.18 -5.84
N ILE A 545 21.72 -17.43 -4.96
CA ILE A 545 20.64 -18.39 -5.21
C ILE A 545 19.62 -17.75 -6.15
N VAL A 546 19.53 -18.24 -7.38
CA VAL A 546 18.68 -17.68 -8.45
C VAL A 546 17.40 -18.49 -8.70
N GLY A 547 17.18 -19.55 -7.92
CA GLY A 547 16.02 -20.40 -8.02
C GLY A 547 16.20 -21.74 -7.31
N GLY A 548 15.18 -22.59 -7.38
CA GLY A 548 15.20 -23.88 -6.69
C GLY A 548 13.83 -24.54 -6.64
N GLN A 549 13.73 -25.61 -5.86
CA GLN A 549 12.48 -26.30 -5.59
C GLN A 549 12.46 -26.86 -4.16
N ASN A 550 11.35 -26.63 -3.47
CA ASN A 550 11.12 -27.16 -2.13
C ASN A 550 10.94 -28.69 -2.17
N SER A 551 11.46 -29.38 -1.15
CA SER A 551 11.33 -30.81 -0.90
C SER A 551 9.92 -31.40 -1.15
N MET A 552 8.84 -30.64 -0.86
CA MET A 552 7.45 -31.10 -1.08
C MET A 552 7.11 -31.35 -2.55
N HIS A 553 7.69 -30.55 -3.45
CA HIS A 553 7.45 -30.64 -4.90
C HIS A 553 8.64 -31.19 -5.66
N LEU A 554 9.76 -31.37 -4.98
CA LEU A 554 10.99 -31.87 -5.55
C LEU A 554 10.78 -33.32 -6.03
N GLU A 555 11.18 -33.59 -7.26
CA GLU A 555 11.16 -34.93 -7.85
C GLU A 555 12.51 -35.24 -8.50
N SER A 556 13.00 -36.45 -8.29
CA SER A 556 14.22 -36.95 -8.93
C SER A 556 13.89 -37.74 -10.20
N PRO A 557 14.44 -37.40 -11.38
CA PRO A 557 15.41 -36.34 -11.61
C PRO A 557 14.77 -34.95 -11.75
N PHE A 558 15.44 -33.93 -11.20
CA PHE A 558 15.09 -32.53 -11.40
C PHE A 558 15.70 -32.04 -12.71
N GLU A 559 14.93 -31.27 -13.50
CA GLU A 559 15.36 -30.72 -14.78
C GLU A 559 15.05 -29.22 -14.84
N THR A 560 16.04 -28.44 -15.28
CA THR A 560 15.91 -26.98 -15.48
C THR A 560 16.66 -26.53 -16.73
N VAL A 561 16.25 -25.38 -17.27
CA VAL A 561 16.87 -24.76 -18.45
C VAL A 561 17.43 -23.40 -18.06
N VAL A 562 18.73 -23.24 -18.25
CA VAL A 562 19.41 -21.95 -18.14
C VAL A 562 19.18 -21.18 -19.44
N PRO A 563 18.40 -20.08 -19.42
CA PRO A 563 17.97 -19.41 -20.65
C PRO A 563 19.13 -18.69 -21.35
N ALA A 564 19.03 -18.63 -22.68
CA ALA A 564 20.01 -17.93 -23.53
C ALA A 564 20.21 -16.44 -23.19
N SER A 565 19.24 -15.80 -22.53
CA SER A 565 19.34 -14.41 -22.06
C SER A 565 20.36 -14.23 -20.94
N ILE A 566 20.63 -15.27 -20.16
CA ILE A 566 21.59 -15.26 -19.04
C ILE A 566 22.97 -15.71 -19.52
N LEU A 567 23.02 -16.64 -20.49
CA LEU A 567 24.24 -17.19 -21.09
C LEU A 567 24.80 -16.27 -22.19
N ASN A 568 25.33 -15.13 -21.77
CA ASN A 568 26.06 -14.20 -22.63
C ASN A 568 27.43 -14.76 -23.05
N GLU A 569 28.18 -14.04 -23.88
CA GLU A 569 29.51 -14.50 -24.33
C GLU A 569 30.48 -14.55 -23.14
N GLY A 570 31.04 -15.73 -22.85
CA GLY A 570 31.86 -15.94 -21.66
C GLY A 570 31.69 -17.31 -21.01
N GLU A 571 32.19 -17.43 -19.77
CA GLU A 571 32.08 -18.62 -18.93
C GLU A 571 31.02 -18.41 -17.85
N HIS A 572 30.11 -19.37 -17.73
CA HIS A 572 28.96 -19.31 -16.83
C HIS A 572 28.91 -20.58 -15.98
N ARG A 573 29.32 -20.48 -14.72
CA ARG A 573 29.20 -21.59 -13.76
C ARG A 573 27.83 -21.55 -13.09
N VAL A 574 27.14 -22.69 -13.11
CA VAL A 574 25.87 -22.92 -12.41
C VAL A 574 26.07 -24.09 -11.46
N ASP A 575 25.76 -23.90 -10.20
CA ASP A 575 25.79 -24.95 -9.18
C ASP A 575 24.37 -25.39 -8.83
N ILE A 576 24.19 -26.69 -8.62
CA ILE A 576 22.97 -27.27 -8.10
C ILE A 576 23.29 -27.86 -6.73
N LEU A 577 22.54 -27.42 -5.73
CA LEU A 577 22.81 -27.67 -4.32
C LEU A 577 21.64 -28.42 -3.69
N LEU A 578 21.92 -29.41 -2.83
CA LEU A 578 20.97 -29.86 -1.81
C LEU A 578 21.24 -29.07 -0.55
N VAL A 579 20.24 -28.32 -0.09
CA VAL A 579 20.35 -27.43 1.06
C VAL A 579 19.39 -27.85 2.17
N ARG A 580 19.79 -27.58 3.42
CA ARG A 580 18.97 -27.89 4.60
C ARG A 580 17.68 -27.04 4.56
N PRO A 581 16.61 -27.46 5.26
CA PRO A 581 15.45 -26.59 5.48
C PRO A 581 15.89 -25.23 6.04
N GLY A 582 15.27 -24.14 5.58
CA GLY A 582 15.46 -22.80 6.13
C GLY A 582 16.85 -22.18 5.99
N SER A 583 17.79 -22.74 5.22
CA SER A 583 19.16 -22.20 5.14
C SER A 583 19.68 -22.04 3.71
N SER A 584 20.02 -20.79 3.36
CA SER A 584 20.85 -20.42 2.20
C SER A 584 22.34 -20.25 2.56
N VAL A 585 22.65 -20.11 3.85
CA VAL A 585 23.97 -19.67 4.38
C VAL A 585 24.89 -20.84 4.77
N LEU A 586 24.34 -22.01 5.12
CA LEU A 586 25.15 -23.18 5.53
C LEU A 586 25.71 -23.96 4.33
N PRO A 587 26.84 -24.68 4.49
CA PRO A 587 27.38 -25.53 3.43
C PRO A 587 26.35 -26.55 2.95
N PRO A 588 26.21 -26.73 1.62
CA PRO A 588 25.22 -27.65 1.06
C PRO A 588 25.53 -29.10 1.48
N LEU A 589 24.47 -29.91 1.60
CA LEU A 589 24.59 -31.35 1.87
C LEU A 589 25.23 -32.09 0.69
N ALA A 590 24.97 -31.62 -0.54
CA ALA A 590 25.62 -32.06 -1.76
C ALA A 590 25.63 -30.92 -2.79
N GLU A 591 26.64 -30.88 -3.65
CA GLU A 591 26.77 -29.90 -4.73
C GLU A 591 27.22 -30.61 -6.01
N CYS A 592 26.67 -30.20 -7.15
CA CYS A 592 27.28 -30.44 -8.45
C CYS A 592 27.28 -29.17 -9.28
N SER A 593 28.26 -29.03 -10.18
CA SER A 593 28.44 -27.82 -10.97
C SER A 593 28.58 -28.14 -12.46
N VAL A 594 28.13 -27.20 -13.28
CA VAL A 594 28.38 -27.15 -14.72
C VAL A 594 28.87 -25.76 -15.11
N THR A 595 29.86 -25.70 -16.00
CA THR A 595 30.34 -24.49 -16.65
C THR A 595 29.95 -24.49 -18.11
N PHE A 596 29.14 -23.51 -18.52
CA PHE A 596 28.83 -23.23 -19.91
C PHE A 596 29.83 -22.24 -20.49
N HIS A 597 30.50 -22.62 -21.57
CA HIS A 597 31.37 -21.75 -22.36
C HIS A 597 30.60 -21.31 -23.61
N VAL A 598 30.21 -20.05 -23.66
CA VAL A 598 29.41 -19.48 -24.74
C VAL A 598 30.32 -18.80 -25.76
N GLN A 599 30.24 -19.24 -27.02
CA GLN A 599 31.01 -18.71 -28.15
C GLN A 599 30.14 -18.31 -29.35
#